data_AF-A0A7V6YFD9-F1
#
_entry.id   AF-A0A7V6YFD9-F1
#
_cell.length_a   1.000
_cell.length_b   1.000
_cell.length_c   1.000
_cell.angle_alpha   90.00
_cell.angle_beta   90.00
_cell.angle_gamma   90.00
#
_symmetry.space_group_name_H-M   'P 1'
#
loop_
_entity.id
_entity.type
_entity.pdbx_description
1 polymer ?
#
loop_
_entity_poly.entity_id
_entity_poly.type
_entity_poly.pdbx_seq_one_letter_code
_entity_poly.pdbx_strand_id
1 'polypeptide(L)'
;MDTYGVPHNSPDNANPSFIVNEQLLSKRWQHLLRCKQEFLTDESVDPRKLPGLSRAVADSWLRARRRGVDPYKVVKKPQLTARELQEIRRQREPLIAATEALIAKLQDILSDCGYILYLVDPTGVILVHEGDWKRNRPFPEYGSRVGVIANEETIGTNAHELSIKLKRPVQLLGPEHYAVVFQNNIASAAPVFDGDRQVVGALLLLSRPLKEEDDMFLMRQCKSELALVVSMAAAVAAELGLHQTGVEDKPTHGALPKQERRTTRPAEAA
;
A
#
# COMPACT_ATOMS: atom_id res chain seq x y z
N MET A 1 -63.66 19.47 -3.61
CA MET A 1 -62.86 20.56 -3.05
C MET A 1 -62.05 19.96 -1.91
N ASP A 2 -60.80 19.66 -2.23
CA ASP A 2 -59.60 20.05 -1.49
C ASP A 2 -59.57 19.80 0.03
N THR A 3 -58.54 19.21 0.64
CA THR A 3 -57.21 18.85 0.16
C THR A 3 -56.42 18.17 1.31
N TYR A 4 -55.36 17.45 0.94
CA TYR A 4 -54.15 17.13 1.71
C TYR A 4 -54.25 16.12 2.88
N GLY A 5 -53.78 14.91 2.56
CA GLY A 5 -53.39 13.89 3.52
C GLY A 5 -52.17 14.31 4.35
N VAL A 6 -52.18 13.85 5.60
CA VAL A 6 -51.08 13.98 6.54
C VAL A 6 -49.99 12.97 6.15
N PRO A 7 -48.76 13.40 5.82
CA PRO A 7 -47.64 12.49 5.66
C PRO A 7 -47.17 12.01 7.04
N HIS A 8 -47.01 10.69 7.18
CA HIS A 8 -46.29 10.09 8.29
C HIS A 8 -44.83 10.57 8.23
N ASN A 9 -44.47 11.51 9.10
CA ASN A 9 -43.11 11.97 9.27
C ASN A 9 -42.34 10.91 10.08
N SER A 10 -41.67 9.99 9.39
CA SER A 10 -40.58 9.21 9.98
C SER A 10 -39.45 10.17 10.32
N PRO A 11 -38.91 10.19 11.56
CA PRO A 11 -37.79 11.05 11.88
C PRO A 11 -36.52 10.51 11.22
N ASP A 12 -36.00 11.28 10.27
CA ASP A 12 -34.60 11.45 9.88
C ASP A 12 -33.82 10.15 9.58
N ASN A 13 -33.68 9.66 8.35
CA ASN A 13 -33.05 10.31 7.18
C ASN A 13 -32.09 11.48 7.46
N ALA A 14 -31.30 11.37 8.53
CA ALA A 14 -30.06 12.09 8.65
C ALA A 14 -29.00 11.37 7.79
N ASN A 15 -28.78 11.91 6.61
CA ASN A 15 -27.52 11.81 5.89
C ASN A 15 -26.38 11.89 6.92
N PRO A 16 -25.47 10.90 7.07
CA PRO A 16 -24.28 11.12 7.86
C PRO A 16 -23.39 12.04 7.02
N SER A 17 -23.71 13.34 7.10
CA SER A 17 -22.72 14.38 7.05
C SER A 17 -21.48 13.86 7.78
N PHE A 18 -20.33 14.14 7.19
CA PHE A 18 -19.02 13.90 7.75
C PHE A 18 -18.90 14.59 9.12
N ILE A 19 -19.52 14.06 10.16
CA ILE A 19 -19.16 14.33 11.54
C ILE A 19 -17.89 13.52 11.72
N VAL A 20 -16.80 14.13 11.27
CA VAL A 20 -15.45 13.80 11.70
C VAL A 20 -15.56 13.71 13.21
N ASN A 21 -15.30 12.53 13.76
CA ASN A 21 -15.11 12.38 15.19
C ASN A 21 -13.84 13.16 15.51
N GLU A 22 -13.98 14.46 15.79
CA GLU A 22 -12.94 15.44 16.10
C GLU A 22 -12.31 15.18 17.48
N GLN A 23 -11.97 13.93 17.75
CA GLN A 23 -10.92 13.69 18.72
C GLN A 23 -9.64 14.21 18.08
N LEU A 24 -9.14 15.32 18.63
CA LEU A 24 -7.80 15.86 18.38
C LEU A 24 -6.84 14.68 18.15
N LEU A 25 -6.24 14.60 16.96
CA LEU A 25 -5.39 13.49 16.56
C LEU A 25 -4.23 13.27 17.53
N SER A 26 -3.75 14.32 18.18
CA SER A 26 -2.80 14.32 19.29
C SER A 26 -3.33 13.52 20.48
N LYS A 27 -4.58 13.78 20.92
CA LYS A 27 -5.26 13.00 21.98
C LYS A 27 -5.47 11.56 21.54
N ARG A 28 -5.86 11.32 20.29
CA ARG A 28 -5.98 9.96 19.72
C ARG A 28 -4.63 9.25 19.75
N TRP A 29 -3.54 9.91 19.36
CA TRP A 29 -2.20 9.35 19.38
C TRP A 29 -1.76 8.96 20.79
N GLN A 30 -1.93 9.86 21.76
CA GLN A 30 -1.65 9.58 23.18
C GLN A 30 -2.50 8.44 23.73
N HIS A 31 -3.77 8.36 23.31
CA HIS A 31 -4.65 7.26 23.67
C HIS A 31 -4.15 5.92 23.12
N LEU A 32 -3.77 5.88 21.84
CA LEU A 32 -3.22 4.69 21.21
C LEU A 32 -1.88 4.27 21.84
N LEU A 33 -1.04 5.22 22.27
CA LEU A 33 0.17 4.94 23.05
C LEU A 33 -0.16 4.22 24.37
N ARG A 34 -1.17 4.69 25.11
CA ARG A 34 -1.61 4.04 26.36
C ARG A 34 -2.14 2.63 26.09
N CYS A 35 -3.02 2.47 25.10
CA CYS A 35 -3.52 1.16 24.70
C CYS A 35 -2.39 0.20 24.32
N LYS A 36 -1.38 0.67 23.58
CA LYS A 36 -0.21 -0.11 23.22
C LYS A 36 0.59 -0.52 24.45
N GLN A 37 0.84 0.43 25.35
CA GLN A 37 1.58 0.18 26.58
C GLN A 37 0.86 -0.86 27.44
N GLU A 38 -0.43 -0.67 27.73
CA GLU A 38 -1.27 -1.59 28.48
C GLU A 38 -1.23 -3.00 27.89
N PHE A 39 -1.45 -3.10 26.57
CA PHE A 39 -1.35 -4.36 25.86
C PHE A 39 0.04 -4.97 26.05
N LEU A 40 1.12 -4.28 25.69
CA LEU A 40 2.47 -4.86 25.73
C LEU A 40 2.96 -5.25 27.14
N THR A 41 2.47 -4.62 28.20
CA THR A 41 2.87 -4.94 29.58
C THR A 41 2.00 -5.99 30.27
N ASP A 42 0.74 -6.14 29.88
CA ASP A 42 -0.20 -7.05 30.52
C ASP A 42 -0.76 -8.05 29.50
N GLU A 43 -0.36 -9.32 29.64
CA GLU A 43 -0.78 -10.39 28.74
C GLU A 43 -2.28 -10.69 28.82
N SER A 44 -2.94 -10.32 29.92
CA SER A 44 -4.38 -10.52 30.11
C SER A 44 -5.24 -9.52 29.34
N VAL A 45 -4.66 -8.39 28.90
CA VAL A 45 -5.35 -7.35 28.15
C VAL A 45 -5.77 -7.88 26.77
N ASP A 46 -7.07 -7.84 26.52
CA ASP A 46 -7.65 -8.08 25.20
C ASP A 46 -7.80 -6.75 24.44
N PRO A 47 -6.96 -6.47 23.42
CA PRO A 47 -6.97 -5.20 22.71
C PRO A 47 -8.28 -4.95 21.96
N ARG A 48 -9.09 -6.00 21.72
CA ARG A 48 -10.40 -5.88 21.07
C ARG A 48 -11.44 -5.18 21.96
N LYS A 49 -11.16 -5.07 23.26
CA LYS A 49 -11.98 -4.38 24.25
C LYS A 49 -11.49 -2.95 24.53
N LEU A 50 -10.34 -2.54 23.99
CA LEU A 50 -9.79 -1.21 24.20
C LEU A 50 -10.57 -0.19 23.35
N PRO A 51 -11.11 0.89 23.95
CA PRO A 51 -11.89 1.88 23.21
C PRO A 51 -11.02 2.59 22.18
N GLY A 52 -11.58 2.95 21.02
CA GLY A 52 -10.89 3.75 20.00
C GLY A 52 -9.85 3.01 19.15
N LEU A 53 -9.50 1.77 19.48
CA LEU A 53 -8.68 0.89 18.67
C LEU A 53 -9.55 0.13 17.67
N SER A 54 -9.17 0.12 16.39
CA SER A 54 -9.96 -0.60 15.39
C SER A 54 -9.86 -2.11 15.59
N ARG A 55 -10.93 -2.85 15.27
CA ARG A 55 -10.95 -4.31 15.37
C ARG A 55 -9.84 -4.97 14.54
N ALA A 56 -9.55 -4.43 13.35
CA ALA A 56 -8.49 -4.94 12.48
C ALA A 56 -7.09 -4.81 13.11
N VAL A 57 -6.81 -3.67 13.75
CA VAL A 57 -5.56 -3.43 14.49
C VAL A 57 -5.48 -4.32 15.72
N ALA A 58 -6.54 -4.36 16.54
CA ALA A 58 -6.59 -5.21 17.74
C ALA A 58 -6.38 -6.70 17.43
N ASP A 59 -7.05 -7.23 16.40
CA ASP A 59 -6.88 -8.61 15.98
C ASP A 59 -5.46 -8.86 15.44
N SER A 60 -4.86 -7.87 14.75
CA SER A 60 -3.48 -7.93 14.27
C SER A 60 -2.47 -7.94 15.43
N TRP A 61 -2.67 -7.13 16.46
CA TRP A 61 -1.84 -7.11 17.67
C TRP A 61 -1.85 -8.48 18.36
N LEU A 62 -3.03 -9.10 18.51
CA LEU A 62 -3.15 -10.44 19.06
C LEU A 62 -2.39 -11.49 18.23
N ARG A 63 -2.51 -11.44 16.90
CA ARG A 63 -1.77 -12.37 16.02
C ARG A 63 -0.27 -12.16 16.12
N ALA A 64 0.21 -10.92 16.14
CA ALA A 64 1.63 -10.60 16.29
C ALA A 64 2.18 -11.12 17.62
N ARG A 65 1.46 -10.91 18.75
CA ARG A 65 1.84 -11.47 20.05
C ARG A 65 1.90 -13.00 20.02
N ARG A 66 0.87 -13.65 19.50
CA ARG A 66 0.80 -15.13 19.42
C ARG A 66 1.95 -15.74 18.62
N ARG A 67 2.46 -15.00 17.62
CA ARG A 67 3.61 -15.40 16.80
C ARG A 67 4.96 -15.06 17.43
N GLY A 68 4.99 -14.45 18.62
CA GLY A 68 6.23 -14.07 19.30
C GLY A 68 6.96 -12.90 18.64
N VAL A 69 6.26 -12.06 17.88
CA VAL A 69 6.86 -10.85 17.31
C VAL A 69 7.29 -9.94 18.45
N ASP A 70 8.58 -9.58 18.46
CA ASP A 70 9.16 -8.67 19.42
C ASP A 70 8.93 -7.22 18.97
N PRO A 71 8.13 -6.41 19.71
CA PRO A 71 7.81 -5.05 19.30
C PRO A 71 9.00 -4.08 19.42
N TYR A 72 10.05 -4.43 20.16
CA TYR A 72 11.20 -3.55 20.42
C TYR A 72 12.41 -3.87 19.52
N LYS A 73 12.46 -5.06 18.92
CA LYS A 73 13.54 -5.38 17.99
C LYS A 73 13.33 -4.66 16.66
N VAL A 74 14.37 -3.92 16.27
CA VAL A 74 14.59 -3.47 14.89
C VAL A 74 14.72 -4.74 14.05
N VAL A 75 13.62 -5.10 13.39
CA VAL A 75 13.40 -6.27 12.54
C VAL A 75 14.69 -7.02 12.19
N LYS A 76 14.95 -8.16 12.84
CA LYS A 76 15.88 -9.16 12.31
C LYS A 76 15.18 -9.79 11.11
N LYS A 77 15.36 -9.17 9.94
CA LYS A 77 14.55 -9.45 8.75
C LYS A 77 14.94 -10.82 8.18
N PRO A 78 14.01 -11.76 7.98
CA PRO A 78 14.23 -12.72 6.93
C PRO A 78 14.30 -11.94 5.61
N GLN A 79 15.43 -12.06 4.94
CA GLN A 79 15.66 -11.51 3.62
C GLN A 79 15.71 -12.68 2.66
N LEU A 80 15.05 -12.51 1.51
CA LEU A 80 15.15 -13.48 0.44
C LEU A 80 16.61 -13.65 0.00
N THR A 81 16.97 -14.88 -0.35
CA THR A 81 18.20 -15.12 -1.10
C THR A 81 18.15 -14.37 -2.43
N ALA A 82 19.30 -14.10 -3.02
CA ALA A 82 19.37 -13.42 -4.32
C ALA A 82 18.54 -14.13 -5.41
N ARG A 83 18.52 -15.47 -5.38
CA ARG A 83 17.74 -16.30 -6.31
C ARG A 83 16.23 -16.15 -6.10
N GLU A 84 15.76 -16.22 -4.86
CA GLU A 84 14.33 -16.04 -4.54
C GLU A 84 13.87 -14.62 -4.89
N LEU A 85 14.69 -13.62 -4.61
CA LEU A 85 14.39 -12.24 -4.98
C LEU A 85 14.31 -12.07 -6.49
N GLN A 86 15.26 -12.63 -7.25
CA GLN A 86 15.24 -12.57 -8.71
C GLN A 86 13.99 -13.23 -9.28
N GLU A 87 13.60 -14.38 -8.74
CA GLU A 87 12.39 -15.09 -9.14
C GLU A 87 11.13 -14.25 -8.89
N ILE A 88 10.97 -13.72 -7.68
CA ILE A 88 9.83 -12.86 -7.33
C ILE A 88 9.82 -11.59 -8.18
N ARG A 89 10.97 -10.93 -8.38
CA ARG A 89 11.04 -9.75 -9.25
C ARG A 89 10.64 -10.06 -10.68
N ARG A 90 11.04 -11.22 -11.23
CA ARG A 90 10.62 -11.65 -12.57
C ARG A 90 9.11 -11.86 -12.64
N GLN A 91 8.52 -12.52 -11.65
CA GLN A 91 7.07 -12.75 -11.58
C GLN A 91 6.26 -11.47 -11.39
N ARG A 92 6.86 -10.44 -10.80
CA ARG A 92 6.22 -9.15 -10.50
C ARG A 92 6.71 -8.02 -11.40
N GLU A 93 7.41 -8.34 -12.50
CA GLU A 93 8.05 -7.36 -13.36
C GLU A 93 7.07 -6.29 -13.87
N PRO A 94 5.85 -6.61 -14.35
CA PRO A 94 4.93 -5.57 -14.83
C PRO A 94 4.51 -4.60 -13.73
N LEU A 95 4.31 -5.10 -12.50
CA LEU A 95 3.94 -4.29 -11.34
C LEU A 95 5.10 -3.40 -10.89
N ILE A 96 6.32 -3.94 -10.91
CA ILE A 96 7.54 -3.20 -10.61
C ILE A 96 7.73 -2.09 -11.65
N ALA A 97 7.67 -2.40 -12.94
CA ALA A 97 7.85 -1.46 -14.03
C ALA A 97 6.82 -0.32 -14.00
N ALA A 98 5.54 -0.64 -13.81
CA ALA A 98 4.47 0.35 -13.66
C ALA A 98 4.71 1.28 -12.45
N THR A 99 5.20 0.73 -11.34
CA THR A 99 5.51 1.51 -10.14
C THR A 99 6.75 2.40 -10.32
N GLU A 100 7.81 1.87 -10.92
CA GLU A 100 9.04 2.63 -11.21
C GLU A 100 8.76 3.78 -12.20
N ALA A 101 7.90 3.57 -13.20
CA ALA A 101 7.47 4.61 -14.12
C ALA A 101 6.69 5.75 -13.41
N LEU A 102 5.88 5.41 -12.40
CA LEU A 102 5.21 6.40 -11.56
C LEU A 102 6.20 7.15 -10.66
N ILE A 103 7.13 6.43 -10.03
CA ILE A 103 8.17 7.00 -9.17
C ILE A 103 8.99 8.03 -9.94
N ALA A 104 9.41 7.73 -11.17
CA ALA A 104 10.17 8.65 -12.01
C ALA A 104 9.46 9.99 -12.24
N LYS A 105 8.12 10.02 -12.22
CA LYS A 105 7.31 11.24 -12.36
C LYS A 105 7.12 12.00 -11.04
N LEU A 106 7.32 11.35 -9.89
CA LEU A 106 6.97 11.87 -8.56
C LEU A 106 8.16 11.98 -7.60
N GLN A 107 9.37 11.61 -8.01
CA GLN A 107 10.56 11.52 -7.16
C GLN A 107 10.81 12.81 -6.36
N ASP A 108 10.66 13.99 -6.99
CA ASP A 108 10.94 15.28 -6.36
C ASP A 108 9.88 15.58 -5.29
N ILE A 109 8.61 15.30 -5.59
CA ILE A 109 7.49 15.48 -4.65
C ILE A 109 7.65 14.57 -3.42
N LEU A 110 8.00 13.29 -3.64
CA LEU A 110 8.20 12.32 -2.57
C LEU A 110 9.36 12.74 -1.66
N SER A 111 10.45 13.23 -2.25
CA SER A 111 11.64 13.71 -1.55
C SER A 111 11.36 14.98 -0.74
N ASP A 112 10.72 15.97 -1.34
CA ASP A 112 10.41 17.27 -0.71
C ASP A 112 9.40 17.12 0.43
N CYS A 113 8.43 16.21 0.30
CA CYS A 113 7.47 15.93 1.37
C CYS A 113 8.06 15.02 2.47
N GLY A 114 9.27 14.48 2.28
CA GLY A 114 9.92 13.60 3.24
C GLY A 114 9.25 12.23 3.38
N TYR A 115 8.56 11.76 2.34
CA TYR A 115 7.96 10.44 2.32
C TYR A 115 8.96 9.36 1.95
N ILE A 116 8.66 8.15 2.39
CA ILE A 116 9.24 6.94 1.81
C ILE A 116 8.10 6.15 1.18
N LEU A 117 8.22 5.88 -0.11
CA LEU A 117 7.32 5.00 -0.83
C LEU A 117 7.87 3.58 -0.84
N TYR A 118 6.98 2.61 -0.69
CA TYR A 118 7.25 1.19 -0.94
C TYR A 118 6.22 0.59 -1.86
N LEU A 119 6.68 -0.32 -2.71
CA LEU A 119 5.85 -1.37 -3.30
C LEU A 119 6.11 -2.65 -2.54
N VAL A 120 5.04 -3.27 -2.05
CA VAL A 120 5.10 -4.55 -1.34
C VAL A 120 4.21 -5.56 -2.04
N ASP A 121 4.72 -6.78 -2.21
CA ASP A 121 3.94 -7.88 -2.77
C ASP A 121 2.94 -8.46 -1.74
N PRO A 122 2.02 -9.36 -2.14
CA PRO A 122 1.01 -9.93 -1.24
C PRO A 122 1.60 -10.75 -0.08
N THR A 123 2.86 -11.18 -0.17
CA THR A 123 3.56 -11.95 0.88
C THR A 123 4.33 -11.06 1.87
N GLY A 124 4.37 -9.75 1.60
CA GLY A 124 5.09 -8.76 2.39
C GLY A 124 6.51 -8.48 1.91
N VAL A 125 6.91 -8.98 0.74
CA VAL A 125 8.24 -8.71 0.17
C VAL A 125 8.26 -7.30 -0.41
N ILE A 126 9.21 -6.49 0.04
CA ILE A 126 9.46 -5.17 -0.53
C ILE A 126 10.11 -5.34 -1.91
N LEU A 127 9.44 -4.84 -2.95
CA LEU A 127 9.88 -4.96 -4.35
C LEU A 127 10.57 -3.68 -4.84
N VAL A 128 10.04 -2.53 -4.43
CA VAL A 128 10.54 -1.20 -4.78
C VAL A 128 10.50 -0.33 -3.54
N HIS A 129 11.44 0.61 -3.44
CA HIS A 129 11.39 1.68 -2.47
C HIS A 129 11.94 2.97 -3.08
N GLU A 130 11.41 4.11 -2.67
CA GLU A 130 11.86 5.44 -3.06
C GLU A 130 11.79 6.40 -1.86
N GLY A 131 12.69 7.38 -1.78
CA GLY A 131 12.73 8.40 -0.71
C GLY A 131 13.94 8.32 0.23
N ASP A 132 14.23 9.43 0.92
CA ASP A 132 15.47 9.61 1.67
C ASP A 132 15.40 9.04 3.10
N TRP A 133 15.93 7.83 3.26
CA TRP A 133 16.14 7.19 4.55
C TRP A 133 17.22 7.83 5.42
N LYS A 134 18.23 8.47 4.82
CA LYS A 134 19.34 9.10 5.55
C LYS A 134 18.86 10.33 6.33
N ARG A 135 17.87 11.05 5.77
CA ARG A 135 17.16 12.14 6.47
C ARG A 135 16.13 11.64 7.47
N ASN A 136 15.44 10.53 7.19
CA ASN A 136 14.31 10.07 8.00
C ASN A 136 14.64 9.05 9.09
N ARG A 137 15.89 8.56 9.17
CA ARG A 137 16.48 7.58 10.13
C ARG A 137 15.50 6.84 11.08
N PRO A 138 14.55 6.00 10.59
CA PRO A 138 13.79 5.17 11.51
C PRO A 138 14.55 3.87 11.84
N PHE A 139 15.55 3.47 11.04
CA PHE A 139 16.36 2.27 11.30
C PHE A 139 17.83 2.55 11.01
N PRO A 140 18.77 1.91 11.73
CA PRO A 140 20.19 1.96 11.40
C PRO A 140 20.44 1.53 9.94
N GLU A 141 21.41 2.20 9.34
CA GLU A 141 21.81 2.13 7.93
C GLU A 141 22.07 0.68 7.47
N TYR A 142 21.24 0.17 6.56
CA TYR A 142 21.48 -1.11 5.90
C TYR A 142 20.87 -1.11 4.49
N GLY A 143 21.73 -1.20 3.47
CA GLY A 143 21.45 -1.72 2.12
C GLY A 143 20.18 -1.24 1.38
N SER A 144 19.93 -1.86 0.23
CA SER A 144 18.60 -1.77 -0.41
C SER A 144 17.59 -2.55 0.43
N ARG A 145 16.39 -1.99 0.62
CA ARG A 145 15.29 -2.66 1.34
C ARG A 145 14.57 -3.69 0.50
N VAL A 146 14.87 -3.77 -0.79
CA VAL A 146 14.31 -4.74 -1.72
C VAL A 146 14.65 -6.16 -1.26
N GLY A 147 13.67 -7.05 -1.25
CA GLY A 147 13.79 -8.45 -0.81
C GLY A 147 13.62 -8.68 0.69
N VAL A 148 13.41 -7.62 1.46
CA VAL A 148 12.98 -7.74 2.85
C VAL A 148 11.55 -8.25 2.92
N ILE A 149 11.31 -9.23 3.79
CA ILE A 149 9.96 -9.66 4.15
C ILE A 149 9.47 -8.81 5.33
N ALA A 150 8.59 -7.86 5.05
CA ALA A 150 7.93 -6.99 6.01
C ALA A 150 6.44 -7.37 6.09
N ASN A 151 6.10 -8.41 6.84
CA ASN A 151 4.73 -8.86 7.04
C ASN A 151 4.40 -8.92 8.55
N GLU A 152 3.18 -9.31 8.90
CA GLU A 152 2.68 -9.38 10.27
C GLU A 152 3.42 -10.43 11.11
N GLU A 153 4.05 -11.40 10.47
CA GLU A 153 4.88 -12.40 11.14
C GLU A 153 6.28 -11.87 11.45
N THR A 154 6.76 -10.85 10.72
CA THR A 154 8.10 -10.30 10.90
C THR A 154 8.13 -8.96 11.64
N ILE A 155 7.15 -8.08 11.40
CA ILE A 155 7.10 -6.72 11.96
C ILE A 155 5.81 -6.42 12.73
N GLY A 156 4.90 -7.41 12.82
CA GLY A 156 3.58 -7.23 13.40
C GLY A 156 2.72 -6.29 12.56
N THR A 157 1.78 -5.61 13.19
CA THR A 157 0.79 -4.77 12.53
C THR A 157 1.41 -3.68 11.66
N ASN A 158 1.08 -3.74 10.37
CA ASN A 158 1.59 -2.85 9.34
C ASN A 158 0.47 -2.51 8.33
N ALA A 159 0.55 -1.34 7.71
CA ALA A 159 -0.54 -0.79 6.93
C ALA A 159 -0.77 -1.54 5.61
N HIS A 160 0.30 -1.91 4.91
CA HIS A 160 0.21 -2.58 3.61
C HIS A 160 -0.40 -3.98 3.71
N GLU A 161 -0.08 -4.76 4.74
CA GLU A 161 -0.69 -6.07 4.91
C GLU A 161 -2.17 -5.98 5.30
N LEU A 162 -2.53 -5.05 6.18
CA LEU A 162 -3.94 -4.79 6.47
C LEU A 162 -4.69 -4.35 5.21
N SER A 163 -4.07 -3.49 4.40
CA SER A 163 -4.61 -3.02 3.12
C SER A 163 -4.86 -4.16 2.14
N ILE A 164 -3.89 -5.08 2.01
CA ILE A 164 -4.00 -6.30 1.19
C ILE A 164 -5.13 -7.21 1.71
N LYS A 165 -5.13 -7.53 3.01
CA LYS A 165 -6.13 -8.44 3.62
C LYS A 165 -7.55 -7.89 3.54
N LEU A 166 -7.72 -6.59 3.76
CA LEU A 166 -9.02 -5.92 3.76
C LEU A 166 -9.45 -5.46 2.36
N LYS A 167 -8.57 -5.56 1.35
CA LYS A 167 -8.78 -5.09 -0.03
C LYS A 167 -9.26 -3.63 -0.09
N ARG A 168 -8.71 -2.76 0.76
CA ARG A 168 -9.06 -1.34 0.82
C ARG A 168 -7.90 -0.51 1.38
N PRO A 169 -7.86 0.81 1.13
CA PRO A 169 -6.88 1.68 1.74
C PRO A 169 -6.93 1.63 3.28
N VAL A 170 -5.75 1.66 3.89
CA VAL A 170 -5.56 1.64 5.34
C VAL A 170 -4.55 2.69 5.73
N GLN A 171 -4.85 3.45 6.77
CA GLN A 171 -3.91 4.35 7.42
C GLN A 171 -3.72 3.92 8.87
N LEU A 172 -2.48 3.89 9.33
CA LEU A 172 -2.09 3.67 10.71
C LEU A 172 -1.43 4.93 11.27
N LEU A 173 -1.87 5.32 12.46
CA LEU A 173 -1.18 6.30 13.29
C LEU A 173 -0.12 5.57 14.10
N GLY A 174 1.06 6.17 14.29
CA GLY A 174 2.27 5.53 14.81
C GLY A 174 2.07 4.41 15.84
N PRO A 175 1.35 4.62 16.95
CA PRO A 175 1.19 3.60 17.98
C PRO A 175 0.32 2.41 17.56
N GLU A 176 -0.47 2.50 16.48
CA GLU A 176 -1.20 1.37 15.90
C GLU A 176 -0.26 0.35 15.25
N HIS A 177 0.94 0.76 14.85
CA HIS A 177 1.99 -0.20 14.49
C HIS A 177 2.37 -1.04 15.71
N TYR A 178 2.53 -2.35 15.49
CA TYR A 178 2.98 -3.22 16.57
C TYR A 178 4.45 -2.93 16.93
N ALA A 179 5.34 -2.86 15.94
CA ALA A 179 6.74 -2.49 16.16
C ALA A 179 6.88 -1.02 16.60
N VAL A 180 7.59 -0.80 17.71
CA VAL A 180 7.79 0.51 18.35
C VAL A 180 8.61 1.47 17.50
N VAL A 181 9.45 0.94 16.60
CA VAL A 181 10.25 1.74 15.66
C VAL A 181 9.42 2.67 14.76
N PHE A 182 8.15 2.33 14.51
CA PHE A 182 7.23 3.13 13.70
C PHE A 182 6.29 4.02 14.53
N GLN A 183 6.50 4.11 15.85
CA GLN A 183 5.58 4.81 16.76
C GLN A 183 5.42 6.30 16.48
N ASN A 184 6.33 6.90 15.71
CA ASN A 184 6.35 8.32 15.34
C ASN A 184 6.02 8.54 13.86
N ASN A 185 5.59 7.51 13.12
CA ASN A 185 5.29 7.61 11.70
C ASN A 185 3.79 7.48 11.47
N ILE A 186 3.29 8.14 10.43
CA ILE A 186 2.02 7.78 9.79
C ILE A 186 2.38 6.85 8.63
N ALA A 187 1.59 5.79 8.47
CA ALA A 187 1.72 4.85 7.38
C ALA A 187 0.38 4.74 6.65
N SER A 188 0.35 5.11 5.38
CA SER A 188 -0.82 5.02 4.53
C SER A 188 -0.56 4.05 3.41
N ALA A 189 -1.41 3.04 3.26
CA ALA A 189 -1.27 2.03 2.22
C ALA A 189 -2.55 1.85 1.41
N ALA A 190 -2.39 1.55 0.13
CA ALA A 190 -3.50 1.25 -0.78
C ALA A 190 -3.17 -0.01 -1.60
N PRO A 191 -4.14 -0.92 -1.77
CA PRO A 191 -3.94 -2.12 -2.56
C PRO A 191 -3.89 -1.76 -4.04
N VAL A 192 -3.03 -2.45 -4.79
CA VAL A 192 -2.98 -2.40 -6.25
C VAL A 192 -3.75 -3.60 -6.78
N PHE A 193 -4.74 -3.34 -7.64
CA PHE A 193 -5.56 -4.37 -8.26
C PHE A 193 -5.10 -4.64 -9.70
N ASP A 194 -5.19 -5.90 -10.14
CA ASP A 194 -5.12 -6.26 -11.56
C ASP A 194 -6.50 -6.14 -12.26
N GLY A 195 -6.54 -6.48 -13.55
CA GLY A 195 -7.77 -6.48 -14.35
C GLY A 195 -8.88 -7.39 -13.80
N ASP A 196 -8.51 -8.44 -13.07
CA ASP A 196 -9.44 -9.40 -12.43
C ASP A 196 -9.86 -8.97 -11.01
N ARG A 197 -9.51 -7.74 -10.61
CA ARG A 197 -9.75 -7.17 -9.27
C ARG A 197 -9.12 -7.99 -8.14
N GLN A 198 -8.05 -8.72 -8.42
CA GLN A 198 -7.20 -9.33 -7.39
C GLN A 198 -6.14 -8.36 -6.92
N VAL A 199 -5.81 -8.43 -5.63
CA VAL A 199 -4.75 -7.60 -5.06
C VAL A 199 -3.40 -8.22 -5.42
N VAL A 200 -2.64 -7.54 -6.26
CA VAL A 200 -1.30 -7.99 -6.73
C VAL A 200 -0.15 -7.38 -5.92
N GLY A 201 -0.46 -6.45 -5.03
CA GLY A 201 0.47 -5.82 -4.11
C GLY A 201 -0.18 -4.63 -3.41
N ALA A 202 0.61 -3.86 -2.69
CA ALA A 202 0.19 -2.59 -2.11
C ALA A 202 1.29 -1.54 -2.23
N LEU A 203 0.88 -0.30 -2.48
CA LEU A 203 1.73 0.86 -2.23
C LEU A 203 1.60 1.29 -0.78
N LEU A 204 2.70 1.70 -0.20
CA LEU A 204 2.79 2.24 1.15
C LEU A 204 3.58 3.54 1.11
N LEU A 205 2.99 4.62 1.62
CA LEU A 205 3.71 5.81 2.02
C LEU A 205 3.95 5.75 3.52
N LEU A 206 5.18 6.02 3.92
CA LEU A 206 5.58 6.20 5.32
C LEU A 206 6.06 7.65 5.48
N SER A 207 5.45 8.39 6.41
CA SER A 207 5.89 9.74 6.73
C SER A 207 7.31 9.74 7.31
N ARG A 208 7.98 10.89 7.28
CA ARG A 208 9.07 11.15 8.23
C ARG A 208 8.61 10.93 9.68
N PRO A 209 9.51 10.65 10.63
CA PRO A 209 9.17 10.71 12.04
C PRO A 209 8.60 12.10 12.37
N LEU A 210 7.40 12.10 12.94
CA LEU A 210 6.70 13.28 13.41
C LEU A 210 7.17 13.61 14.82
N LYS A 211 7.24 14.90 15.13
CA LYS A 211 7.64 15.42 16.44
C LYS A 211 6.54 16.33 16.93
N GLU A 212 5.95 16.07 18.11
CA GLU A 212 4.94 16.91 18.79
C GLU A 212 4.25 17.95 17.89
N GLU A 213 3.61 17.46 16.82
CA GLU A 213 3.00 18.32 15.81
C GLU A 213 1.58 18.68 16.28
N ASP A 214 1.08 19.84 15.86
CA ASP A 214 -0.30 20.23 16.17
C ASP A 214 -1.34 19.37 15.41
N ASP A 215 -2.58 19.41 15.91
CA ASP A 215 -3.68 18.60 15.35
C ASP A 215 -4.02 18.95 13.89
N MET A 216 -3.86 20.21 13.50
CA MET A 216 -4.14 20.65 12.14
C MET A 216 -3.10 20.08 11.17
N PHE A 217 -1.83 20.11 11.56
CA PHE A 217 -0.75 19.49 10.83
C PHE A 217 -0.98 17.98 10.68
N LEU A 218 -1.25 17.28 11.79
CA LEU A 218 -1.51 15.84 11.77
C LEU A 218 -2.70 15.49 10.87
N MET A 219 -3.79 16.27 10.93
CA MET A 219 -4.97 16.03 10.10
C MET A 219 -4.68 16.24 8.62
N ARG A 220 -3.98 17.32 8.29
CA ARG A 220 -3.58 17.60 6.91
C ARG A 220 -2.67 16.50 6.38
N GLN A 221 -1.68 16.08 7.18
CA GLN A 221 -0.73 15.03 6.87
C GLN A 221 -1.43 13.69 6.62
N CYS A 222 -2.33 13.28 7.52
CA CYS A 222 -3.13 12.06 7.35
C CYS A 222 -3.92 12.08 6.04
N LYS A 223 -4.64 13.18 5.78
CA LYS A 223 -5.50 13.28 4.58
C LYS A 223 -4.69 13.30 3.29
N SER A 224 -3.61 14.09 3.24
CA SER A 224 -2.79 14.22 2.05
C SER A 224 -2.05 12.92 1.73
N GLU A 225 -1.47 12.27 2.73
CA GLU A 225 -0.74 11.01 2.55
C GLU A 225 -1.67 9.88 2.08
N LEU A 226 -2.86 9.76 2.67
CA LEU A 226 -3.85 8.76 2.25
C LEU A 226 -4.37 9.04 0.83
N ALA A 227 -4.70 10.28 0.51
CA ALA A 227 -5.15 10.65 -0.83
C ALA A 227 -4.07 10.38 -1.89
N LEU A 228 -2.81 10.68 -1.56
CA LEU A 228 -1.68 10.47 -2.44
C LEU A 228 -1.46 8.98 -2.71
N VAL A 229 -1.35 8.13 -1.67
CA VAL A 229 -1.10 6.70 -1.88
C VAL A 229 -2.26 6.01 -2.62
N VAL A 230 -3.50 6.42 -2.38
CA VAL A 230 -4.68 5.90 -3.10
C VAL A 230 -4.61 6.27 -4.58
N SER A 231 -4.30 7.53 -4.89
CA SER A 231 -4.16 7.99 -6.28
C SER A 231 -3.00 7.30 -7.00
N MET A 232 -1.87 7.13 -6.31
CA MET A 232 -0.71 6.40 -6.83
C MET A 232 -1.04 4.94 -7.12
N ALA A 233 -1.74 4.24 -6.21
CA ALA A 233 -2.12 2.84 -6.41
C ALA A 233 -3.08 2.67 -7.58
N ALA A 234 -4.02 3.60 -7.75
CA ALA A 234 -4.91 3.64 -8.91
C ALA A 234 -4.13 3.89 -10.22
N ALA A 235 -3.14 4.78 -10.21
CA ALA A 235 -2.29 5.03 -11.37
C ALA A 235 -1.46 3.79 -11.75
N VAL A 236 -0.84 3.11 -10.78
CA VAL A 236 -0.11 1.86 -11.02
C VAL A 236 -1.05 0.78 -11.58
N ALA A 237 -2.27 0.65 -11.05
CA ALA A 237 -3.24 -0.30 -11.56
C ALA A 237 -3.66 0.01 -13.01
N ALA A 238 -3.80 1.28 -13.37
CA ALA A 238 -4.10 1.70 -14.73
C ALA A 238 -2.94 1.38 -15.70
N GLU A 239 -1.71 1.70 -15.32
CA GLU A 239 -0.51 1.38 -16.12
C GLU A 239 -0.35 -0.14 -16.29
N LEU A 240 -0.63 -0.93 -15.25
CA LEU A 240 -0.68 -2.39 -15.33
C LEU A 240 -1.69 -2.92 -16.35
N GLY A 241 -2.89 -2.33 -16.38
CA GLY A 241 -3.92 -2.67 -17.37
C GLY A 241 -3.46 -2.40 -18.80
N LEU A 242 -2.77 -1.27 -19.03
CA LEU A 242 -2.21 -0.93 -20.34
C LEU A 242 -1.17 -1.96 -20.81
N HIS A 243 -0.28 -2.39 -19.89
CA HIS A 243 0.72 -3.41 -20.19
C HIS A 243 0.11 -4.79 -20.51
N GLN A 244 -1.04 -5.12 -19.92
CA GLN A 244 -1.76 -6.37 -20.22
C GLN A 244 -2.44 -6.31 -21.60
N THR A 245 -3.01 -5.16 -21.96
CA THR A 245 -3.66 -4.98 -23.29
C THR A 245 -2.66 -4.85 -24.45
N GLY A 246 -1.45 -4.35 -24.19
CA GLY A 246 -0.41 -4.16 -25.22
C GLY A 246 0.28 -5.44 -25.71
N VAL A 247 0.03 -6.59 -25.07
CA VAL A 247 0.61 -7.89 -25.46
C VAL A 247 -0.23 -8.60 -26.54
N GLU A 248 -1.50 -8.23 -26.73
CA GLU A 248 -2.40 -8.89 -27.70
C GLU A 248 -2.33 -8.34 -29.14
N ASP A 249 -1.64 -7.23 -29.39
CA ASP A 249 -1.68 -6.56 -30.70
C ASP A 249 -0.42 -6.77 -31.55
N LYS A 250 0.07 -8.02 -31.64
CA LYS A 250 0.95 -8.41 -32.75
C LYS A 250 0.09 -8.83 -33.93
N PRO A 251 0.01 -8.05 -35.03
CA PRO A 251 -0.63 -8.54 -36.24
C PRO A 251 0.16 -9.76 -36.73
N THR A 252 -0.48 -10.92 -36.70
CA THR A 252 -0.02 -12.09 -37.46
C THR A 252 -0.06 -11.69 -38.94
N HIS A 253 1.08 -11.26 -39.48
CA HIS A 253 1.25 -11.15 -40.93
C HIS A 253 1.10 -12.55 -41.52
N GLY A 254 -0.11 -12.81 -42.03
CA GLY A 254 -0.37 -13.93 -42.92
C GLY A 254 0.54 -13.79 -44.13
N ALA A 255 1.45 -14.76 -44.29
CA ALA A 255 2.29 -14.87 -45.47
C ALA A 255 1.40 -15.03 -46.71
N LEU A 256 1.45 -14.07 -47.63
CA LEU A 256 0.91 -14.22 -48.98
C LEU A 256 1.74 -15.30 -49.73
N PRO A 257 1.10 -16.22 -50.48
CA PRO A 257 1.83 -17.22 -51.25
C PRO A 257 2.58 -16.54 -52.41
N LYS A 258 3.86 -16.90 -52.58
CA LYS A 258 4.68 -16.49 -53.73
C LYS A 258 4.03 -16.99 -55.03
N GLN A 259 3.67 -16.07 -55.92
CA GLN A 259 3.34 -16.39 -57.31
C GLN A 259 4.62 -16.86 -58.03
N GLU A 260 4.56 -18.07 -58.59
CA GLU A 260 5.59 -18.60 -59.48
C GLU A 260 5.67 -17.76 -60.76
N ARG A 261 6.85 -17.20 -61.05
CA ARG A 261 7.15 -16.58 -62.34
C ARG A 261 7.31 -17.68 -63.38
N ARG A 262 6.33 -17.79 -64.28
CA ARG A 262 6.45 -18.51 -65.55
C ARG A 262 7.49 -17.79 -66.43
N THR A 263 8.62 -18.42 -66.67
CA THR A 263 9.62 -17.99 -67.64
C THR A 263 9.17 -18.42 -69.05
N THR A 264 8.82 -17.47 -69.90
CA THR A 264 8.68 -17.70 -71.34
C THR A 264 10.03 -17.42 -72.01
N ARG A 265 10.61 -18.46 -72.64
CA ARG A 265 11.76 -18.35 -73.56
C ARG A 265 11.36 -17.56 -74.82
N PRO A 266 12.24 -16.73 -75.40
CA PRO A 266 12.08 -16.27 -76.78
C PRO A 266 12.55 -17.36 -77.76
N ALA A 267 11.84 -17.49 -78.88
CA ALA A 267 12.25 -18.30 -80.02
C ALA A 267 13.24 -17.51 -80.89
N GLU A 268 14.36 -18.15 -81.24
CA GLU A 268 15.34 -17.68 -82.21
C GLU A 268 14.81 -17.82 -83.64
N ALA A 269 15.27 -16.90 -84.49
CA ALA A 269 14.98 -16.82 -85.91
C ALA A 269 15.79 -17.82 -86.73
N ALA A 270 15.13 -18.47 -87.68
CA ALA A 270 15.67 -18.97 -88.95
C ALA A 270 14.51 -19.09 -89.96
#